data_AF-A0A8J2LWN1-F1
#
_entry.id   AF-A0A8J2LWN1-F1
#
_cell.length_a   1.000
_cell.length_b   1.000
_cell.length_c   1.000
_cell.angle_alpha   90.00
_cell.angle_beta   90.00
_cell.angle_gamma   90.00
#
_symmetry.space_group_name_H-M   'P 1'
#
loop_
_entity.id
_entity.type
_entity.pdbx_description
1 polymer ?
#
loop_
_entity_poly.entity_id
_entity_poly.type
_entity_poly.pdbx_seq_one_letter_code
_entity_poly.pdbx_strand_id
1 'polypeptide(L)'
;MVGACSHEGLLTSLAFYNNEEVMENYEKNWDNCIHWTFGIPPEIPNAKELADEIKEIYFPKDSNFTKEQRLEQYTKLFTDAQFILHMSHCILVQSEFTPVYPYYFSRRGGPSLTPIMNLLMGKGHMSLKFAKY
;
A
#
# COMPACT_ATOMS: atom_id res chain seq x y z
N MET A 1 -16.14 -1.14 17.68
CA MET A 1 -14.78 -1.72 17.56
C MET A 1 -14.32 -1.51 16.13
N VAL A 2 -13.04 -1.26 15.92
CA VAL A 2 -12.41 -1.14 14.60
C VAL A 2 -11.01 -1.73 14.68
N GLY A 3 -10.47 -2.27 13.60
CA GLY A 3 -9.11 -2.75 13.64
C GLY A 3 -8.54 -3.06 12.27
N ALA A 4 -7.24 -3.29 12.26
CA ALA A 4 -6.46 -3.63 11.08
C ALA A 4 -5.45 -4.72 11.41
N CYS A 5 -5.06 -5.50 10.41
CA CYS A 5 -3.95 -6.42 10.48
C CYS A 5 -2.63 -5.69 10.22
N SER A 6 -1.53 -6.27 10.71
CA SER A 6 -0.18 -5.71 10.49
C SER A 6 0.31 -5.71 9.05
N HIS A 7 -0.37 -6.41 8.13
CA HIS A 7 0.04 -6.59 6.74
C HIS A 7 -1.18 -6.58 5.80
N GLU A 8 -2.14 -5.67 6.02
CA GLU A 8 -3.35 -5.59 5.16
C GLU A 8 -3.00 -5.34 3.68
N GLY A 9 -1.96 -4.54 3.44
CA GLY A 9 -1.44 -4.24 2.11
C GLY A 9 -0.78 -5.41 1.39
N LEU A 10 -0.66 -6.59 2.03
CA LEU A 10 0.00 -7.75 1.44
C LEU A 10 -0.70 -8.20 0.16
N LEU A 11 -2.04 -8.09 0.12
CA LEU A 11 -2.81 -8.49 -1.05
C LEU A 11 -2.44 -7.65 -2.28
N THR A 12 -2.33 -6.33 -2.11
CA THR A 12 -1.95 -5.40 -3.18
C THR A 12 -0.49 -5.55 -3.55
N SER A 13 0.40 -5.68 -2.57
CA SER A 13 1.85 -5.78 -2.81
C SER A 13 2.24 -7.08 -3.55
N LEU A 14 1.46 -8.15 -3.44
CA LEU A 14 1.66 -9.37 -4.22
C LEU A 14 1.54 -9.15 -5.73
N ALA A 15 0.73 -8.18 -6.18
CA ALA A 15 0.66 -7.83 -7.60
C ALA A 15 2.01 -7.28 -8.11
N PHE A 16 2.74 -6.57 -7.25
CA PHE A 16 4.09 -6.05 -7.54
C PHE A 16 5.15 -7.15 -7.47
N TYR A 17 5.05 -8.07 -6.51
CA TYR A 17 6.04 -9.14 -6.33
C TYR A 17 6.21 -10.02 -7.57
N ASN A 18 5.11 -10.30 -8.26
CA ASN A 18 5.08 -11.17 -9.41
C ASN A 18 5.36 -10.47 -10.74
N ASN A 19 5.48 -9.14 -10.73
CA ASN A 19 5.66 -8.35 -11.94
C ASN A 19 6.66 -7.21 -11.69
N GLU A 20 7.93 -7.48 -12.00
CA GLU A 20 9.02 -6.52 -11.83
C GLU A 20 8.83 -5.27 -12.69
N GLU A 21 8.24 -5.39 -13.88
CA GLU A 21 7.93 -4.24 -14.74
C GLU A 21 6.94 -3.28 -14.08
N VAL A 22 5.89 -3.81 -13.42
CA VAL A 22 4.92 -2.99 -12.69
C VAL A 22 5.59 -2.25 -11.53
N MET A 23 6.50 -2.91 -10.81
CA MET A 23 7.25 -2.30 -9.72
C MET A 23 8.18 -1.21 -10.22
N GLU A 24 8.97 -1.46 -11.26
CA GLU A 24 9.82 -0.44 -11.87
C GLU A 24 9.01 0.74 -12.40
N ASN A 25 7.86 0.48 -13.03
CA ASN A 25 6.99 1.54 -13.54
C ASN A 25 6.40 2.38 -12.41
N TYR A 26 6.05 1.76 -11.28
CA TYR A 26 5.60 2.47 -10.09
C TYR A 26 6.70 3.35 -9.49
N GLU A 27 7.94 2.87 -9.43
CA GLU A 27 9.09 3.65 -8.95
C GLU A 27 9.44 4.83 -9.87
N LYS A 28 9.37 4.62 -11.19
CA LYS A 28 9.61 5.66 -12.22
C LYS A 28 8.51 6.73 -12.22
N ASN A 29 7.27 6.35 -11.93
CA ASN A 29 6.10 7.24 -11.91
C ASN A 29 5.61 7.52 -10.50
N TRP A 30 6.52 7.54 -9.52
CA TRP A 30 6.20 7.62 -8.09
C TRP A 30 5.19 8.73 -7.77
N ASP A 31 5.47 9.96 -8.22
CA ASP A 31 4.62 11.14 -7.98
C ASP A 31 3.17 10.87 -8.43
N ASN A 32 2.98 10.35 -9.63
CA ASN A 32 1.65 10.02 -10.14
C ASN A 32 0.99 8.88 -9.37
N CYS A 33 1.76 7.85 -9.02
CA CYS A 33 1.25 6.68 -8.31
C CYS A 33 0.82 7.00 -6.87
N ILE A 34 1.55 7.89 -6.19
CA ILE A 34 1.27 8.22 -4.79
C ILE A 34 -0.01 9.03 -4.65
N HIS A 35 -0.32 9.88 -5.64
CA HIS A 35 -1.60 10.60 -5.72
C HIS A 35 -2.79 9.65 -5.69
N TRP A 36 -2.75 8.58 -6.47
CA TRP A 36 -3.78 7.54 -6.46
C TRP A 36 -3.77 6.69 -5.19
N THR A 37 -2.58 6.41 -4.66
CA THR A 37 -2.43 5.51 -3.50
C THR A 37 -2.96 6.16 -2.21
N PHE A 38 -2.68 7.45 -2.00
CA PHE A 38 -3.10 8.20 -0.80
C PHE A 38 -4.29 9.13 -1.03
N GLY A 39 -4.83 9.21 -2.26
CA GLY A 39 -5.91 10.12 -2.60
C GLY A 39 -5.52 11.60 -2.52
N ILE A 40 -4.23 11.91 -2.75
CA ILE A 40 -3.70 13.28 -2.72
C ILE A 40 -3.85 13.87 -4.14
N PRO A 41 -4.65 14.93 -4.34
CA PRO A 41 -4.77 15.55 -5.67
C PRO A 41 -3.43 16.18 -6.09
N PRO A 42 -2.99 16.00 -7.35
CA PRO A 42 -1.71 16.59 -7.81
C PRO A 42 -1.73 18.12 -7.84
N GLU A 43 -2.91 18.75 -7.81
CA GLU A 43 -3.07 20.19 -7.89
C GLU A 43 -2.86 20.92 -6.56
N ILE A 44 -2.72 20.20 -5.43
CA ILE A 44 -2.52 20.87 -4.14
C ILE A 44 -1.14 21.52 -4.08
N PRO A 45 -1.01 22.69 -3.42
CA PRO A 45 0.29 23.23 -3.08
C PRO A 45 1.08 22.17 -2.31
N ASN A 46 2.30 21.87 -2.75
CA ASN A 46 3.23 20.91 -2.15
C ASN A 46 2.93 19.42 -2.39
N ALA A 47 2.07 19.07 -3.36
CA ALA A 47 1.76 17.67 -3.69
C ALA A 47 3.03 16.83 -3.95
N LYS A 48 4.02 17.43 -4.62
CA LYS A 48 5.33 16.82 -4.89
C LYS A 48 6.20 16.64 -3.64
N GLU A 49 6.27 17.66 -2.79
CA GLU A 49 7.05 17.59 -1.54
C GLU A 49 6.51 16.47 -0.64
N LEU A 50 5.18 16.36 -0.54
CA LEU A 50 4.51 15.27 0.18
C LEU A 50 4.80 13.90 -0.46
N ALA A 51 4.81 13.80 -1.79
CA ALA A 51 5.19 12.59 -2.49
C ALA A 51 6.62 12.15 -2.16
N ASP A 52 7.57 13.09 -2.14
CA ASP A 52 8.97 12.85 -1.80
C ASP A 52 9.14 12.44 -0.33
N GLU A 53 8.40 13.07 0.61
CA GLU A 53 8.39 12.69 2.02
C GLU A 53 7.86 11.26 2.23
N ILE A 54 6.75 10.91 1.58
CA ILE A 54 6.21 9.55 1.62
C ILE A 54 7.24 8.57 1.04
N LYS A 55 7.93 8.94 -0.04
CA LYS A 55 8.98 8.09 -0.61
C LYS A 55 10.08 7.80 0.38
N GLU A 56 10.56 8.82 1.08
CA GLU A 56 11.66 8.68 2.05
C GLU A 56 11.26 7.82 3.26
N ILE A 57 9.99 7.86 3.69
CA ILE A 57 9.48 7.03 4.80
C ILE A 57 9.56 5.54 4.47
N TYR A 58 9.15 5.13 3.26
CA TYR A 58 9.08 3.70 2.89
C TYR A 58 10.30 3.21 2.10
N PHE A 59 10.96 4.09 1.34
CA PHE A 59 12.08 3.81 0.46
C PHE A 59 13.20 4.86 0.59
N PRO A 60 13.89 4.91 1.75
CA PRO A 60 14.97 5.87 1.98
C PRO A 60 16.08 5.74 0.91
N LYS A 61 16.70 6.86 0.51
CA LYS A 61 17.66 6.90 -0.62
C LYS A 61 18.85 5.94 -0.50
N ASP A 62 19.31 5.66 0.72
CA ASP A 62 20.46 4.80 0.98
C ASP A 62 20.08 3.32 1.22
N SER A 63 18.84 2.94 0.90
CA SER A 63 18.35 1.59 1.13
C SER A 63 18.77 0.62 0.03
N ASN A 64 19.55 -0.40 0.37
CA ASN A 64 19.80 -1.56 -0.49
C ASN A 64 18.92 -2.74 -0.08
N PHE A 65 17.61 -2.62 -0.34
CA PHE A 65 16.65 -3.67 -0.01
C PHE A 65 16.79 -4.89 -0.91
N THR A 66 16.73 -6.09 -0.33
CA THR A 66 16.43 -7.31 -1.08
C THR A 66 15.02 -7.24 -1.68
N LYS A 67 14.70 -8.14 -2.61
CA LYS A 67 13.37 -8.21 -3.23
C LYS A 67 12.26 -8.39 -2.18
N GLU A 68 12.51 -9.23 -1.18
CA GLU A 68 11.57 -9.51 -0.08
C GLU A 68 11.41 -8.31 0.84
N GLN A 69 12.50 -7.60 1.15
CA GLN A 69 12.44 -6.37 1.94
C GLN A 69 11.70 -5.27 1.20
N ARG A 70 11.91 -5.14 -0.11
CA ARG A 70 11.17 -4.20 -0.95
C ARG A 70 9.68 -4.53 -0.96
N LEU A 71 9.31 -5.80 -1.07
CA LEU A 71 7.93 -6.26 -0.92
C LEU A 71 7.33 -5.87 0.44
N GLU A 72 8.11 -6.01 1.51
CA GLU A 72 7.67 -5.61 2.85
C GLU A 72 7.40 -4.10 2.93
N GLN A 73 8.22 -3.26 2.29
CA GLN A 73 7.99 -1.82 2.23
C GLN A 73 6.74 -1.46 1.46
N TYR A 74 6.50 -2.08 0.29
CA TYR A 74 5.23 -1.92 -0.42
C TYR A 74 4.03 -2.39 0.41
N THR A 75 4.19 -3.50 1.14
CA THR A 75 3.14 -4.01 2.03
C THR A 75 2.81 -3.00 3.12
N LYS A 76 3.81 -2.34 3.71
CA LYS A 76 3.62 -1.26 4.70
C LYS A 76 2.96 -0.04 4.06
N LEU A 77 3.47 0.43 2.92
CA LEU A 77 2.90 1.54 2.15
C LEU A 77 1.40 1.35 1.90
N PHE A 78 1.01 0.19 1.35
CA PHE A 78 -0.39 -0.09 1.05
C PHE A 78 -1.23 -0.34 2.31
N THR A 79 -0.66 -0.92 3.36
CA THR A 79 -1.35 -1.05 4.66
C THR A 79 -1.71 0.33 5.19
N ASP A 80 -0.77 1.26 5.16
CA ASP A 80 -0.98 2.59 5.71
C ASP A 80 -1.97 3.40 4.86
N ALA A 81 -1.77 3.39 3.54
CA ALA A 81 -2.60 4.14 2.60
C ALA A 81 -4.06 3.65 2.56
N GLN A 82 -4.27 2.32 2.49
CA GLN A 82 -5.61 1.76 2.25
C GLN A 82 -6.38 1.43 3.54
N PHE A 83 -5.69 1.27 4.67
CA PHE A 83 -6.32 0.81 5.91
C PHE A 83 -6.05 1.74 7.08
N ILE A 84 -4.79 1.98 7.44
CA ILE A 84 -4.46 2.70 8.69
C ILE A 84 -4.91 4.15 8.64
N LEU A 85 -4.70 4.85 7.54
CA LEU A 85 -5.12 6.26 7.40
C LEU A 85 -6.63 6.40 7.60
N HIS A 86 -7.44 5.60 6.90
CA HIS A 86 -8.90 5.65 7.00
C HIS A 86 -9.40 5.16 8.35
N MET A 87 -8.78 4.13 8.93
CA MET A 87 -9.10 3.67 10.28
C MET A 87 -8.84 4.78 11.31
N SER A 88 -7.69 5.48 11.21
CA SER A 88 -7.36 6.57 12.12
C SER A 88 -8.39 7.70 12.05
N HIS A 89 -8.79 8.09 10.84
CA HIS A 89 -9.85 9.08 10.63
C HIS A 89 -11.18 8.61 11.24
N CYS A 90 -11.57 7.36 11.02
CA CYS A 90 -12.79 6.78 11.57
C CYS A 90 -12.79 6.80 13.10
N ILE A 91 -11.66 6.45 13.74
CA ILE A 91 -11.50 6.51 15.20
C ILE A 91 -11.70 7.94 15.69
N LEU A 92 -11.03 8.91 15.07
CA LEU A 92 -11.12 10.32 15.45
C LEU A 92 -12.58 10.80 15.42
N VAL A 93 -13.26 10.62 14.29
CA VAL A 93 -14.66 11.08 14.12
C VAL A 93 -15.63 10.35 15.05
N GLN A 94 -15.54 9.02 15.15
CA GLN A 94 -16.51 8.23 15.94
C GLN A 94 -16.32 8.40 17.45
N SER A 95 -15.10 8.68 17.90
CA SER A 95 -14.78 8.87 19.32
C SER A 95 -15.50 10.05 19.97
N GLU A 96 -15.99 11.00 19.17
CA GLU A 96 -16.78 12.14 19.65
C GLU A 96 -18.18 11.74 20.14
N PHE A 97 -18.72 10.63 19.62
CA PHE A 97 -20.11 10.20 19.87
C PHE A 97 -20.21 8.97 20.76
N THR A 98 -19.23 8.06 20.68
CA THR A 98 -19.27 6.79 21.40
C THR A 98 -17.86 6.24 21.65
N PRO A 99 -17.62 5.48 22.73
CA PRO A 99 -16.33 4.83 22.94
C PRO A 99 -15.94 3.91 21.77
N VAL A 100 -14.77 4.19 21.19
CA VAL A 100 -14.17 3.37 20.12
C VAL A 100 -13.04 2.53 20.72
N TYR A 101 -13.07 1.23 20.43
CA TYR A 101 -12.04 0.28 20.83
C TYR A 101 -11.26 -0.17 19.59
N PRO A 102 -10.12 0.47 19.29
CA PRO A 102 -9.25 0.03 18.20
C PRO A 102 -8.47 -1.23 18.59
N TYR A 103 -8.26 -2.14 17.64
CA TYR A 103 -7.34 -3.26 17.79
C TYR A 103 -6.38 -3.38 16.61
N TYR A 104 -5.20 -3.92 16.88
CA TYR A 104 -4.18 -4.17 15.86
C TYR A 104 -3.74 -5.63 15.93
N PHE A 105 -3.99 -6.38 14.86
CA PHE A 105 -3.73 -7.82 14.82
C PHE A 105 -2.40 -8.12 14.14
N SER A 106 -1.41 -8.56 14.91
CA SER A 106 -0.05 -8.84 14.42
C SER A 106 0.29 -10.33 14.32
N ARG A 107 -0.62 -11.22 14.76
CA ARG A 107 -0.34 -12.66 14.77
C ARG A 107 -0.37 -13.21 13.35
N ARG A 108 0.73 -13.83 12.91
CA ARG A 108 0.76 -14.61 11.66
C ARG A 108 -0.08 -15.88 11.82
N GLY A 109 -1.06 -16.06 10.94
CA GLY A 109 -1.91 -17.24 10.88
C GLY A 109 -1.24 -18.43 10.17
N GLY A 110 -1.95 -19.56 10.13
CA GLY A 110 -1.60 -20.73 9.31
C GLY A 110 -1.91 -20.50 7.82
N PRO A 111 -2.40 -21.51 7.05
CA PRO A 111 -2.56 -21.37 5.60
C PRO A 111 -3.34 -20.10 5.23
N SER A 112 -2.72 -19.27 4.39
CA SER A 112 -3.26 -17.96 4.02
C SER A 112 -3.93 -18.02 2.63
N LEU A 113 -4.72 -16.99 2.31
CA LEU A 113 -5.26 -16.80 0.95
C LEU A 113 -4.17 -16.38 -0.06
N THR A 114 -2.99 -15.98 0.42
CA THR A 114 -1.87 -15.50 -0.40
C THR A 114 -1.46 -16.48 -1.51
N PRO A 115 -1.29 -17.80 -1.28
CA PRO A 115 -0.92 -18.73 -2.35
C PRO A 115 -2.01 -18.89 -3.41
N ILE A 116 -3.29 -18.85 -3.01
CA ILE A 116 -4.44 -18.90 -3.93
C ILE A 116 -4.48 -17.64 -4.78
N MET A 117 -4.34 -16.47 -4.16
CA MET A 117 -4.28 -15.17 -4.84
C MET A 117 -3.08 -15.08 -5.78
N ASN A 118 -1.91 -15.58 -5.36
CA ASN A 118 -0.72 -15.62 -6.20
C ASN A 118 -0.95 -16.48 -7.47
N LEU A 119 -1.59 -17.64 -7.31
CA LEU A 119 -1.97 -18.50 -8.44
C LEU A 119 -2.95 -17.81 -9.40
N LEU A 120 -3.93 -17.07 -8.88
CA LEU A 120 -4.93 -16.36 -9.67
C LEU A 120 -4.34 -15.15 -10.40
N MET A 121 -3.51 -14.36 -9.72
CA MET A 121 -2.88 -13.17 -10.31
C MET A 121 -1.77 -13.52 -11.30
N GLY A 122 -0.97 -14.56 -11.02
CA GLY A 122 0.06 -15.05 -11.93
C GLY A 122 -0.48 -15.68 -13.23
N LYS A 123 -1.77 -16.07 -13.27
CA LYS A 123 -2.42 -16.61 -14.48
C LYS A 123 -3.42 -15.66 -15.14
N GLY A 124 -3.87 -14.61 -14.46
CA GLY A 124 -5.05 -13.83 -14.85
C GLY A 124 -4.85 -12.35 -15.20
N HIS A 125 -3.64 -11.78 -15.06
CA HIS A 125 -3.46 -10.31 -15.13
C HIS A 125 -2.35 -9.84 -16.09
N MET A 126 -2.41 -10.26 -17.36
CA MET A 126 -1.66 -9.59 -18.44
C MET A 126 -2.50 -9.47 -19.72
N SER A 127 -3.62 -8.76 -19.65
CA SER A 127 -4.25 -8.16 -20.86
C SER A 127 -4.81 -6.76 -20.66
N LEU A 128 -4.58 -6.12 -19.51
CA LEU A 128 -4.88 -4.69 -19.36
C LEU A 128 -3.74 -3.87 -19.97
N LYS A 129 -3.80 -3.73 -21.30
CA LYS A 129 -3.11 -2.67 -22.02
C LYS A 129 -3.63 -1.35 -21.44
N PHE A 130 -2.83 -0.65 -20.66
CA PHE A 130 -3.09 0.74 -20.34
C PHE A 130 -3.16 1.50 -21.67
N ALA A 131 -4.36 1.99 -22.00
CA ALA A 131 -4.57 2.87 -23.13
C ALA A 131 -3.70 4.12 -22.91
N LYS A 132 -2.80 4.38 -23.86
CA LYS A 132 -2.08 5.64 -23.96
C LYS A 132 -3.12 6.77 -24.04
N TYR A 133 -3.05 7.72 -23.13
CA TYR A 133 -3.58 9.07 -23.31
C TYR A 133 -2.39 10.02 -23.29
#